data_AF-A0A8H3Z0G9-F1
#
_entry.id   AF-A0A8H3Z0G9-F1
#
_cell.length_a   1.000
_cell.length_b   1.000
_cell.length_c   1.000
_cell.angle_alpha   90.00
_cell.angle_beta   90.00
_cell.angle_gamma   90.00
#
_symmetry.space_group_name_H-M   'P 1'
#
loop_
_entity.id
_entity.type
_entity.pdbx_description
1 polymer ?
#
loop_
_entity_poly.entity_id
_entity_poly.type
_entity_poly.pdbx_seq_one_letter_code
_entity_poly.pdbx_strand_id
1 'polypeptide(L)'
;MHMQQPPDMAMTDALRTHLTRYVFSSGPVTQRRLNFEHARPRWLREMLAEATGVFFYGKQENRSKKANPRIAGAFFAALILYGQYHQQIEAYKLGLEKLGMPDVFMGSPASIFTSYPQSNQTHLGWLVLIEFFVDAFIGFTIWAVLDPSNPFISTSIAPFVIGLSYCLMVWGFAGVTISTNLARDLGCRLVAMLLYGSEAFTYMSYWWIALFVNIPATIFATCFYELVFRDSLDKIALGHAQHEDGEDGLVRHLGKTGLMEPHRGEILLRRKGYGSQSSRKS
;
A
#
# COMPACT_ATOMS: atom_id res chain seq x y z
N MET A 1 28.23 -39.86 35.85
CA MET A 1 28.00 -39.74 34.41
C MET A 1 27.08 -38.56 34.16
N HIS A 2 27.64 -37.36 33.96
CA HIS A 2 26.88 -36.18 33.59
C HIS A 2 26.83 -36.12 32.06
N MET A 3 25.68 -36.44 31.46
CA MET A 3 25.43 -36.11 30.06
C MET A 3 25.30 -34.59 29.97
N GLN A 4 26.33 -33.92 29.46
CA GLN A 4 26.21 -32.54 28.99
C GLN A 4 25.25 -32.51 27.81
N GLN A 5 24.22 -31.67 27.90
CA GLN A 5 23.32 -31.38 26.79
C GLN A 5 24.10 -30.76 25.62
N PRO A 6 23.74 -31.07 24.36
CA PRO A 6 24.43 -30.51 23.20
C PRO A 6 24.28 -28.98 23.17
N PRO A 7 25.34 -28.23 22.81
CA PRO A 7 25.39 -26.77 22.91
C PRO A 7 24.31 -26.06 22.08
N ASP A 8 23.83 -26.73 21.03
CA ASP A 8 22.84 -26.21 20.09
C ASP A 8 21.44 -26.07 20.73
N MET A 9 21.09 -26.96 21.67
CA MET A 9 19.84 -26.90 22.42
C MET A 9 19.88 -25.82 23.51
N ALA A 10 21.02 -25.65 24.19
CA ALA A 10 21.19 -24.59 25.18
C ALA A 10 21.13 -23.19 24.56
N MET A 11 21.68 -23.03 23.35
CA MET A 11 21.64 -21.77 22.61
C MET A 11 20.25 -21.45 22.06
N THR A 12 19.52 -22.45 21.57
CA THR A 12 18.13 -22.27 21.12
C THR A 12 17.18 -21.98 22.28
N ASP A 13 17.34 -22.62 23.44
CA ASP A 13 16.56 -22.30 24.65
C ASP A 13 16.93 -20.93 25.25
N ALA A 14 18.20 -20.53 25.22
CA ALA A 14 18.62 -19.19 25.64
C ALA A 14 18.04 -18.10 24.71
N LEU A 15 18.04 -18.33 23.39
CA LEU A 15 17.40 -17.44 22.43
C LEU A 15 15.88 -17.39 22.60
N ARG A 16 15.23 -18.52 22.90
CA ARG A 16 13.78 -18.58 23.13
C ARG A 16 13.36 -17.85 24.41
N THR A 17 14.20 -17.91 25.44
CA THR A 17 13.96 -17.24 26.73
C THR A 17 14.18 -15.72 26.61
N HIS A 18 15.18 -15.29 25.85
CA HIS A 18 15.50 -13.86 25.65
C HIS A 18 14.76 -13.17 24.49
N LEU A 19 14.05 -13.93 23.63
CA LEU A 19 13.16 -13.39 22.57
C LEU A 19 11.68 -13.56 22.89
N THR A 20 11.31 -13.64 24.18
CA THR A 20 9.92 -13.38 24.57
C THR A 20 9.69 -11.88 24.42
N ARG A 21 9.26 -11.50 23.21
CA ARG A 21 8.73 -10.16 22.94
C ARG A 21 7.73 -9.87 24.05
N TYR A 22 7.98 -8.86 24.88
CA TYR A 22 7.02 -8.42 25.89
C TYR A 22 5.78 -7.94 25.13
N VAL A 23 4.83 -8.84 24.90
CA VAL A 23 3.53 -8.48 24.34
C VAL A 23 2.84 -7.76 25.46
N PHE A 24 2.68 -6.45 25.31
CA PHE A 24 1.87 -5.66 26.22
C PHE A 24 0.47 -6.27 26.19
N SER A 25 0.13 -7.10 27.18
CA SER A 25 -1.23 -7.60 27.34
C SER A 25 -2.08 -6.36 27.56
N SER A 26 -2.89 -6.00 26.56
CA SER A 26 -3.82 -4.88 26.71
C SER A 26 -4.64 -5.13 27.96
N GLY A 27 -4.61 -4.19 28.91
CA GLY A 27 -5.44 -4.27 30.11
C GLY A 27 -6.92 -4.44 29.75
N PRO A 28 -7.75 -4.91 30.69
CA PRO A 28 -9.17 -5.12 30.45
C PRO A 28 -9.83 -3.83 29.92
N VAL A 29 -10.57 -3.96 28.82
CA VAL A 29 -11.26 -2.83 28.17
C VAL A 29 -12.43 -2.43 29.04
N THR A 30 -12.47 -1.17 29.49
CA THR A 30 -13.54 -0.68 30.37
C THR A 30 -14.85 -0.47 29.60
N GLN A 31 -15.99 -0.65 30.28
CA GLN A 31 -17.31 -0.42 29.68
C GLN A 31 -17.49 1.04 29.20
N ARG A 32 -16.88 2.01 29.90
CA ARG A 32 -16.85 3.41 29.46
C ARG A 32 -16.16 3.56 28.11
N ARG A 33 -15.04 2.85 27.91
CA ARG A 33 -14.33 2.82 26.64
C ARG A 33 -15.21 2.19 25.56
N LEU A 34 -15.82 1.02 25.81
CA LEU A 34 -16.77 0.40 24.87
C LEU A 34 -17.95 1.31 24.49
N ASN A 35 -18.56 1.99 25.45
CA ASN A 35 -19.66 2.91 25.19
C ASN A 35 -19.21 4.10 24.34
N PHE A 36 -18.01 4.64 24.58
CA PHE A 36 -17.38 5.63 23.71
C PHE A 36 -17.06 5.07 22.31
N GLU A 37 -16.58 3.83 22.23
CA GLU A 37 -16.27 3.15 20.97
C GLU A 37 -17.51 2.92 20.11
N HIS A 38 -18.65 2.71 20.76
CA HIS A 38 -19.96 2.54 20.13
C HIS A 38 -20.61 3.88 19.76
N ALA A 39 -20.44 4.92 20.60
CA ALA A 39 -21.03 6.24 20.40
C ALA A 39 -20.28 7.10 19.37
N ARG A 40 -18.97 6.87 19.16
CA ARG A 40 -18.20 7.64 18.18
C ARG A 40 -18.69 7.37 16.74
N PRO A 41 -18.94 8.40 15.92
CA PRO A 41 -19.35 8.19 14.54
C PRO A 41 -18.28 7.44 13.75
N ARG A 42 -18.67 6.32 13.12
CA ARG A 42 -17.73 5.48 12.34
C ARG A 42 -17.04 6.26 11.22
N TRP A 43 -17.78 7.14 10.55
CA TRP A 43 -17.26 8.00 9.49
C TRP A 43 -16.14 8.92 9.97
N LEU A 44 -16.25 9.48 11.19
CA LEU A 44 -15.23 10.36 11.74
C LEU A 44 -13.95 9.59 12.08
N ARG A 45 -14.09 8.39 12.66
CA ARG A 45 -12.95 7.49 12.91
C ARG A 45 -12.27 7.08 11.61
N GLU A 46 -13.03 6.75 10.57
CA GLU A 46 -12.51 6.36 9.26
C GLU A 46 -11.78 7.52 8.59
N MET A 47 -12.34 8.73 8.66
CA MET A 47 -11.69 9.93 8.12
C MET A 47 -10.42 10.29 8.88
N LEU A 48 -10.43 10.24 10.21
CA LEU A 48 -9.23 10.46 11.01
C LEU A 48 -8.20 9.35 10.79
N ALA A 49 -8.62 8.09 10.69
CA ALA A 49 -7.74 6.95 10.43
C ALA A 49 -7.15 6.96 9.01
N GLU A 50 -7.86 7.47 8.01
CA GLU A 50 -7.32 7.64 6.65
C GLU A 50 -6.46 8.91 6.57
N ALA A 51 -6.86 10.02 7.21
CA ALA A 51 -6.04 11.23 7.32
C ALA A 51 -4.73 11.00 8.09
N THR A 52 -4.76 10.17 9.14
CA THR A 52 -3.58 9.73 9.88
C THR A 52 -2.92 8.50 9.27
N GLY A 53 -3.63 7.70 8.48
CA GLY A 53 -3.15 6.51 7.77
C GLY A 53 -2.29 6.83 6.56
N VAL A 54 -2.43 8.04 6.00
CA VAL A 54 -1.42 8.67 5.13
C VAL A 54 -0.06 8.80 5.86
N PHE A 55 -0.05 8.78 7.19
CA PHE A 55 1.17 8.88 8.00
C PHE A 55 1.56 7.61 8.79
N PHE A 56 0.63 6.73 9.23
CA PHE A 56 1.02 5.74 10.26
C PHE A 56 0.54 4.27 10.22
N TYR A 57 -0.57 3.81 9.64
CA TYR A 57 -0.80 2.34 9.57
C TYR A 57 -2.00 1.88 8.74
N GLY A 58 -1.85 0.70 8.13
CA GLY A 58 -2.90 -0.07 7.49
C GLY A 58 -3.48 -1.16 8.40
N LYS A 59 -4.79 -1.10 8.63
CA LYS A 59 -5.66 -2.28 8.75
C LYS A 59 -7.11 -1.81 8.65
N GLN A 60 -7.80 -2.15 7.56
CA GLN A 60 -9.24 -1.90 7.42
C GLN A 60 -9.89 -3.15 6.82
N GLU A 61 -10.44 -3.99 7.70
CA GLU A 61 -11.17 -5.20 7.34
C GLU A 61 -12.69 -4.95 7.37
N ASN A 62 -13.36 -5.43 6.32
CA ASN A 62 -14.80 -5.42 6.04
C ASN A 62 -15.47 -4.07 5.72
N ARG A 63 -15.50 -3.75 4.42
CA ARG A 63 -16.13 -2.55 3.84
C ARG A 63 -17.51 -2.87 3.24
N SER A 64 -18.56 -2.18 3.71
CA SER A 64 -19.85 -2.08 3.03
C SER A 64 -20.18 -0.60 2.78
N LYS A 65 -20.32 -0.26 1.50
CA LYS A 65 -21.01 0.89 0.88
C LYS A 65 -21.13 2.17 1.73
N LYS A 66 -20.18 3.12 1.58
CA LYS A 66 -20.36 4.59 1.67
C LYS A 66 -19.06 5.31 1.24
N ALA A 67 -19.16 6.61 0.95
CA ALA A 67 -18.16 7.48 0.32
C ALA A 67 -16.70 7.17 0.72
N ASN A 68 -15.80 7.19 -0.26
CA ASN A 68 -14.40 6.75 -0.12
C ASN A 68 -13.70 7.56 0.99
N PRO A 69 -13.43 6.99 2.19
CA PRO A 69 -13.02 7.76 3.37
C PRO A 69 -11.66 8.44 3.18
N ARG A 70 -10.86 7.97 2.21
CA ARG A 70 -9.57 8.55 1.79
C ARG A 70 -9.67 9.93 1.17
N ILE A 71 -10.64 10.16 0.29
CA ILE A 71 -10.82 11.46 -0.38
C ILE A 71 -11.24 12.50 0.66
N ALA A 72 -12.16 12.11 1.53
CA ALA A 72 -12.60 12.94 2.64
C ALA A 72 -11.44 13.21 3.63
N GLY A 73 -10.63 12.19 3.96
CA GLY A 73 -9.44 12.35 4.79
C GLY A 73 -8.45 13.39 4.23
N ALA A 74 -8.11 13.32 2.93
CA ALA A 74 -7.23 14.26 2.27
C ALA A 74 -7.82 15.69 2.23
N PHE A 75 -9.13 15.82 1.99
CA PHE A 75 -9.82 17.12 2.02
C PHE A 75 -9.69 17.81 3.39
N PHE A 76 -9.98 17.08 4.48
CA PHE A 76 -9.85 17.66 5.82
C PHE A 76 -8.40 17.91 6.23
N ALA A 77 -7.46 17.04 5.81
CA ALA A 77 -6.03 17.28 6.03
C ALA A 77 -5.57 18.59 5.36
N ALA A 78 -6.02 18.86 4.12
CA ALA A 78 -5.74 20.11 3.43
C ALA A 78 -6.36 21.33 4.15
N LEU A 79 -7.58 21.23 4.69
CA LEU A 79 -8.18 22.32 5.49
C LEU A 79 -7.40 22.58 6.79
N ILE A 80 -6.96 21.52 7.48
CA ILE A 80 -6.14 21.66 8.69
C ILE A 80 -4.81 22.34 8.35
N LEU A 81 -4.16 21.92 7.26
CA LEU A 81 -2.93 22.54 6.78
C LEU A 81 -3.14 24.03 6.47
N TYR A 82 -4.23 24.38 5.78
CA TYR A 82 -4.57 25.78 5.53
C TYR A 82 -4.76 26.56 6.84
N GLY A 83 -5.44 25.99 7.83
CA GLY A 83 -5.60 26.61 9.14
C GLY A 83 -4.28 26.79 9.90
N GLN A 84 -3.37 25.81 9.82
CA GLN A 84 -2.05 25.86 10.47
C GLN A 84 -1.14 26.91 9.84
N TYR A 85 -1.17 27.05 8.52
CA TYR A 85 -0.29 27.92 7.74
C TYR A 85 -1.00 29.17 7.19
N HIS A 86 -2.17 29.53 7.74
CA HIS A 86 -3.04 30.57 7.21
C HIS A 86 -2.29 31.89 6.99
N GLN A 87 -1.56 32.36 8.01
CA GLN A 87 -0.81 33.62 7.97
C GLN A 87 0.30 33.61 6.90
N GLN A 88 1.01 32.48 6.75
CA GLN A 88 2.09 32.34 5.77
C GLN A 88 1.54 32.27 4.35
N ILE A 89 0.44 31.54 4.16
CA ILE A 89 -0.22 31.39 2.86
C ILE A 89 -0.82 32.73 2.40
N GLU A 90 -1.47 33.48 3.29
CA GLU A 90 -2.00 34.82 2.97
C GLU A 90 -0.89 35.82 2.64
N ALA A 91 0.18 35.85 3.44
CA ALA A 91 1.33 36.71 3.15
C ALA A 91 1.97 36.36 1.79
N TYR A 92 2.06 35.07 1.46
CA TYR A 92 2.57 34.61 0.17
C TYR A 92 1.65 35.02 -0.98
N LYS A 93 0.34 34.83 -0.82
CA LYS A 93 -0.68 35.24 -1.81
C LYS A 93 -0.60 36.75 -2.08
N LEU A 94 -0.58 37.58 -1.04
CA LEU A 94 -0.46 39.03 -1.18
C LEU A 94 0.84 39.43 -1.90
N GLY A 95 1.93 38.70 -1.67
CA GLY A 95 3.20 38.88 -2.37
C GLY A 95 3.08 38.65 -3.88
N LEU A 96 2.37 37.60 -4.29
CA LEU A 96 2.13 37.29 -5.70
C LEU A 96 1.17 38.27 -6.37
N GLU A 97 0.12 38.70 -5.65
CA GLU A 97 -0.84 39.68 -6.15
C GLU A 97 -0.15 41.01 -6.50
N LYS A 98 0.80 41.46 -5.67
CA LYS A 98 1.63 42.65 -5.96
C LYS A 98 2.51 42.50 -7.21
N LEU A 99 2.87 41.28 -7.57
CA LEU A 99 3.63 40.97 -8.77
C LEU A 99 2.73 40.69 -9.98
N GLY A 100 1.40 40.75 -9.82
CA GLY A 100 0.42 40.45 -10.87
C GLY A 100 0.42 38.99 -11.31
N MET A 101 0.87 38.05 -10.45
CA MET A 101 0.91 36.62 -10.77
C MET A 101 -0.40 35.92 -10.37
N PRO A 102 -0.80 34.86 -11.09
CA PRO A 102 -2.03 34.11 -10.80
C PRO A 102 -1.91 33.27 -9.52
N ASP A 103 -3.06 32.90 -8.92
CA ASP A 103 -3.10 32.06 -7.72
C ASP A 103 -2.89 30.55 -8.02
N VAL A 104 -2.96 30.14 -9.29
CA VAL A 104 -2.90 28.75 -9.74
C VAL A 104 -1.83 28.54 -10.81
N PHE A 105 -0.70 27.99 -10.41
CA PHE A 105 0.40 27.48 -11.25
C PHE A 105 1.38 26.65 -10.40
N MET A 106 2.37 25.99 -11.01
CA MET A 106 3.43 25.31 -10.24
C MET A 106 4.21 26.31 -9.35
N GLY A 107 4.17 26.13 -8.04
CA GLY A 107 4.81 27.03 -7.07
C GLY A 107 3.85 28.05 -6.43
N SER A 108 2.63 28.20 -6.97
CA SER A 108 1.59 29.08 -6.42
C SER A 108 1.04 28.64 -5.05
N PRO A 109 0.25 29.48 -4.35
CA PRO A 109 -0.41 29.10 -3.10
C PRO A 109 -1.34 27.88 -3.29
N ALA A 110 -2.01 27.78 -4.44
CA ALA A 110 -2.83 26.60 -4.75
C ALA A 110 -1.98 25.31 -4.87
N SER A 111 -0.72 25.43 -5.29
CA SER A 111 0.18 24.27 -5.48
C SER A 111 0.63 23.59 -4.18
N ILE A 112 0.41 24.25 -3.03
CA ILE A 112 0.60 23.66 -1.71
C ILE A 112 -0.32 22.45 -1.52
N PHE A 113 -1.55 22.54 -2.07
CA PHE A 113 -2.57 21.52 -1.90
C PHE A 113 -2.47 20.43 -2.98
N THR A 114 -2.30 20.83 -4.24
CA THR A 114 -2.36 19.91 -5.38
C THR A 114 -1.30 20.25 -6.42
N SER A 115 -0.91 19.28 -7.22
CA SER A 115 0.15 19.45 -8.22
C SER A 115 -0.43 20.10 -9.49
N TYR A 116 0.33 21.03 -10.06
CA TYR A 116 0.03 21.70 -11.33
C TYR A 116 1.23 21.61 -12.26
N PRO A 117 1.03 21.45 -13.57
CA PRO A 117 2.13 21.45 -14.54
C PRO A 117 2.93 22.74 -14.53
N GLN A 118 4.20 22.63 -14.90
CA GLN A 118 5.02 23.80 -15.20
C GLN A 118 4.63 24.40 -16.56
N SER A 119 4.96 25.67 -16.77
CA SER A 119 4.66 26.39 -18.02
C SER A 119 5.33 25.77 -19.26
N ASN A 120 6.45 25.06 -19.10
CA ASN A 120 7.12 24.31 -20.16
C ASN A 120 6.53 22.92 -20.41
N GLN A 121 5.63 22.43 -19.55
CA GLN A 121 5.01 21.10 -19.64
C GLN A 121 3.67 21.15 -20.37
N THR A 122 3.68 21.65 -21.61
CA THR A 122 2.47 21.84 -22.44
C THR A 122 1.93 20.53 -23.02
N HIS A 123 2.78 19.51 -23.13
CA HIS A 123 2.45 18.23 -23.72
C HIS A 123 1.96 17.21 -22.68
N LEU A 124 0.64 17.06 -22.59
CA LEU A 124 -0.01 16.15 -21.65
C LEU A 124 0.42 14.68 -21.77
N GLY A 125 0.78 14.22 -22.97
CA GLY A 125 1.22 12.84 -23.20
C GLY A 125 2.47 12.46 -22.37
N TRP A 126 3.42 13.39 -22.23
CA TRP A 126 4.60 13.15 -21.38
C TRP A 126 4.24 13.09 -19.90
N LEU A 127 3.31 13.93 -19.44
CA LEU A 127 2.82 13.90 -18.07
C LEU A 127 2.09 12.59 -17.76
N VAL A 128 1.30 12.06 -18.70
CA VAL A 128 0.68 10.73 -18.54
C VAL A 128 1.75 9.65 -18.39
N LEU A 129 2.80 9.66 -19.21
CA LEU A 129 3.87 8.66 -19.12
C LEU A 129 4.64 8.74 -17.80
N ILE A 130 4.90 9.95 -17.32
CA ILE A 130 5.58 10.18 -16.04
C ILE A 130 4.70 9.68 -14.87
N GLU A 131 3.44 10.11 -14.82
CA GLU A 131 2.49 9.71 -13.77
C GLU A 131 2.31 8.18 -13.79
N PHE A 132 2.12 7.59 -14.98
CA PHE A 132 1.99 6.15 -15.14
C PHE A 132 3.23 5.39 -14.64
N PHE A 133 4.43 5.85 -15.00
CA PHE A 133 5.66 5.20 -14.56
C PHE A 133 5.82 5.25 -13.03
N VAL A 134 5.60 6.43 -12.43
CA VAL A 134 5.72 6.62 -10.98
C VAL A 134 4.71 5.76 -10.24
N ASP A 135 3.46 5.75 -10.67
CA ASP A 135 2.41 4.96 -10.03
C ASP A 135 2.59 3.46 -10.22
N ALA A 136 3.08 3.05 -11.39
CA ALA A 136 3.42 1.65 -11.65
C ALA A 136 4.57 1.20 -10.76
N PHE A 137 5.61 2.03 -10.59
CA PHE A 137 6.73 1.73 -9.70
C PHE A 137 6.29 1.60 -8.24
N ILE A 138 5.49 2.55 -7.74
CA ILE A 138 4.95 2.50 -6.37
C ILE A 138 4.07 1.25 -6.20
N GLY A 139 3.17 0.99 -7.15
CA GLY A 139 2.31 -0.20 -7.15
C GLY A 139 3.10 -1.51 -7.15
N PHE A 140 4.18 -1.57 -7.93
CA PHE A 140 5.07 -2.73 -8.01
C PHE A 140 5.79 -2.96 -6.68
N THR A 141 6.35 -1.91 -6.08
CA THR A 141 7.02 -2.01 -4.78
C THR A 141 6.06 -2.46 -3.69
N ILE A 142 4.81 -1.96 -3.68
CA ILE A 142 3.78 -2.40 -2.73
C ILE A 142 3.53 -3.91 -2.88
N TRP A 143 3.36 -4.40 -4.10
CA TRP A 143 3.18 -5.84 -4.34
C TRP A 143 4.37 -6.67 -3.91
N ALA A 144 5.58 -6.23 -4.25
CA ALA A 144 6.81 -6.93 -3.89
C ALA A 144 7.02 -7.02 -2.37
N VAL A 145 6.67 -5.97 -1.63
CA VAL A 145 6.82 -5.88 -0.17
C VAL A 145 5.73 -6.68 0.56
N LEU A 146 4.53 -6.77 -0.01
CA LEU A 146 3.42 -7.52 0.56
C LEU A 146 3.43 -9.00 0.18
N ASP A 147 4.27 -9.42 -0.77
CA ASP A 147 4.43 -10.82 -1.11
C ASP A 147 5.11 -11.57 0.06
N PRO A 148 4.42 -12.52 0.71
CA PRO A 148 5.00 -13.27 1.81
C PRO A 148 6.16 -14.18 1.37
N SER A 149 6.30 -14.46 0.08
CA SER A 149 7.43 -15.21 -0.47
C SER A 149 8.67 -14.37 -0.71
N ASN A 150 8.63 -13.05 -0.51
CA ASN A 150 9.81 -12.22 -0.60
C ASN A 150 10.71 -12.41 0.64
N PRO A 151 11.90 -13.03 0.52
CA PRO A 151 12.74 -13.32 1.68
C PRO A 151 13.44 -12.08 2.24
N PHE A 152 13.48 -10.97 1.48
CA PHE A 152 14.26 -9.79 1.83
C PHE A 152 13.52 -8.80 2.72
N ILE A 153 12.18 -8.88 2.77
CA ILE A 153 11.35 -7.87 3.43
C ILE A 153 10.38 -8.55 4.40
N SER A 154 10.58 -8.29 5.69
CA SER A 154 9.60 -8.73 6.69
C SER A 154 8.37 -7.82 6.68
N THR A 155 7.20 -8.38 6.99
CA THR A 155 5.93 -7.62 7.08
C THR A 155 5.99 -6.46 8.08
N SER A 156 6.88 -6.52 9.07
CA SER A 156 7.05 -5.45 10.06
C SER A 156 7.71 -4.19 9.49
N ILE A 157 8.56 -4.31 8.46
CA ILE A 157 9.23 -3.17 7.82
C ILE A 157 8.51 -2.71 6.54
N ALA A 158 7.45 -3.41 6.13
CA ALA A 158 6.70 -3.10 4.93
C ALA A 158 6.25 -1.63 4.82
N PRO A 159 5.68 -1.00 5.87
CA PRO A 159 5.29 0.41 5.78
C PRO A 159 6.47 1.35 5.52
N PHE A 160 7.64 1.05 6.09
CA PHE A 160 8.83 1.87 5.90
C PHE A 160 9.35 1.79 4.46
N VAL A 161 9.40 0.58 3.88
CA VAL A 161 9.87 0.40 2.49
C VAL A 161 8.90 1.05 1.50
N ILE A 162 7.58 0.89 1.72
CA ILE A 162 6.55 1.54 0.89
C ILE A 162 6.68 3.06 0.98
N GLY A 163 6.84 3.61 2.19
CA GLY A 163 7.07 5.04 2.40
C GLY A 163 8.33 5.54 1.71
N LEU A 164 9.44 4.82 1.82
CA LEU A 164 10.70 5.18 1.16
C LEU A 164 10.57 5.15 -0.37
N SER A 165 9.90 4.15 -0.93
CA SER A 165 9.60 4.07 -2.37
C SER A 165 8.81 5.29 -2.84
N TYR A 166 7.82 5.72 -2.05
CA TYR A 166 7.04 6.91 -2.34
C TYR A 166 7.91 8.18 -2.28
N CYS A 167 8.74 8.33 -1.23
CA CYS A 167 9.66 9.46 -1.09
C CYS A 167 10.63 9.57 -2.27
N LEU A 168 11.22 8.45 -2.70
CA LEU A 168 12.15 8.43 -3.84
C LEU A 168 11.48 8.92 -5.14
N MET A 169 10.25 8.49 -5.39
CA MET A 169 9.50 8.96 -6.56
C MET A 169 9.15 10.45 -6.44
N VAL A 170 8.71 10.90 -5.27
CA VAL A 170 8.40 12.32 -5.05
C VAL A 170 9.65 13.19 -5.21
N TRP A 171 10.77 12.82 -4.60
CA TRP A 171 12.01 13.59 -4.72
C TRP A 171 12.59 13.58 -6.14
N GLY A 172 12.47 12.46 -6.86
CA GLY A 172 12.96 12.35 -8.23
C GLY A 172 12.08 13.07 -9.26
N PHE A 173 10.75 13.07 -9.06
CA PHE A 173 9.78 13.45 -10.10
C PHE A 173 8.86 14.62 -9.73
N ALA A 174 8.85 15.14 -8.50
CA ALA A 174 8.02 16.30 -8.14
C ALA A 174 8.34 17.53 -9.01
N GLY A 175 9.62 17.70 -9.39
CA GLY A 175 10.07 18.75 -10.30
C GLY A 175 9.50 18.65 -11.72
N VAL A 176 8.92 17.51 -12.11
CA VAL A 176 8.26 17.29 -13.41
C VAL A 176 6.76 17.01 -13.27
N THR A 177 6.14 17.47 -12.18
CA THR A 177 4.70 17.38 -11.91
C THR A 177 4.18 15.94 -11.83
N ILE A 178 3.93 15.51 -10.61
CA ILE A 178 3.30 14.23 -10.31
C ILE A 178 2.23 14.40 -9.24
N SER A 179 1.18 13.59 -9.29
CA SER A 179 0.18 13.57 -8.21
C SER A 179 0.19 12.29 -7.41
N THR A 180 0.45 11.16 -8.06
CA THR A 180 0.72 9.82 -7.52
C THR A 180 -0.42 9.13 -6.77
N ASN A 181 -1.52 9.85 -6.52
CA ASN A 181 -2.64 9.33 -5.72
C ASN A 181 -3.92 10.14 -5.94
N LEU A 182 -4.93 9.50 -6.53
CA LEU A 182 -6.27 10.04 -6.74
C LEU A 182 -6.87 10.66 -5.47
N ALA A 183 -6.82 9.96 -4.33
CA ALA A 183 -7.45 10.44 -3.10
C ALA A 183 -6.76 11.69 -2.56
N ARG A 184 -5.42 11.74 -2.64
CA ARG A 184 -4.63 12.94 -2.31
C ARG A 184 -4.98 14.08 -3.25
N ASP A 185 -4.99 13.82 -4.56
CA ASP A 185 -5.22 14.86 -5.55
C ASP A 185 -6.64 15.43 -5.44
N LEU A 186 -7.66 14.58 -5.51
CA LEU A 186 -9.06 15.02 -5.50
C LEU A 186 -9.42 15.75 -4.22
N GLY A 187 -9.03 15.19 -3.06
CA GLY A 187 -9.34 15.79 -1.76
C GLY A 187 -8.70 17.17 -1.63
N CYS A 188 -7.42 17.29 -1.94
CA CYS A 188 -6.72 18.57 -1.85
C CYS A 188 -7.12 19.55 -2.97
N ARG A 189 -7.43 19.07 -4.18
CA ARG A 189 -7.87 19.91 -5.31
C ARG A 189 -9.26 20.49 -5.08
N LEU A 190 -10.15 19.80 -4.36
CA LEU A 190 -11.42 20.36 -3.90
C LEU A 190 -11.21 21.52 -2.91
N VAL A 191 -10.21 21.43 -2.01
CA VAL A 191 -9.84 22.56 -1.13
C VAL A 191 -9.22 23.70 -1.93
N ALA A 192 -8.33 23.39 -2.88
CA ALA A 192 -7.77 24.40 -3.77
C ALA A 192 -8.88 25.12 -4.57
N MET A 193 -9.89 24.40 -5.04
CA MET A 193 -11.05 24.98 -5.71
C MET A 193 -11.87 25.88 -4.79
N LEU A 194 -12.07 25.49 -3.54
CA LEU A 194 -12.79 26.29 -2.54
C LEU A 194 -12.09 27.62 -2.25
N LEU A 195 -10.76 27.63 -2.21
CA LEU A 195 -9.95 28.79 -1.82
C LEU A 195 -9.52 29.68 -3.00
N TYR A 196 -9.24 29.08 -4.16
CA TYR A 196 -8.63 29.75 -5.33
C TYR A 196 -9.50 29.67 -6.60
N GLY A 197 -10.68 29.05 -6.52
CA GLY A 197 -11.65 29.01 -7.62
C GLY A 197 -11.46 27.84 -8.60
N SER A 198 -12.27 27.84 -9.66
CA SER A 198 -12.36 26.73 -10.63
C SER A 198 -11.08 26.45 -11.42
N GLU A 199 -10.14 27.40 -11.43
CA GLU A 199 -8.82 27.21 -12.05
C GLU A 199 -8.06 26.01 -11.50
N ALA A 200 -8.35 25.61 -10.26
CA ALA A 200 -7.79 24.39 -9.67
C ALA A 200 -8.07 23.11 -10.48
N PHE A 201 -9.17 23.07 -11.25
CA PHE A 201 -9.49 21.94 -12.15
C PHE A 201 -9.17 22.23 -13.62
N THR A 202 -9.22 23.48 -14.06
CA THR A 202 -9.06 23.80 -15.48
C THR A 202 -7.60 24.04 -15.89
N TYR A 203 -6.70 24.32 -14.94
CA TYR A 203 -5.30 24.65 -15.22
C TYR A 203 -4.60 23.54 -16.04
N MET A 204 -4.23 23.91 -17.27
CA MET A 204 -3.59 23.05 -18.27
C MET A 204 -4.28 21.69 -18.50
N SER A 205 -5.55 21.55 -18.12
CA SER A 205 -6.30 20.27 -18.19
C SER A 205 -5.58 19.08 -17.54
N TYR A 206 -4.78 19.30 -16.49
CA TYR A 206 -4.01 18.22 -15.83
C TYR A 206 -4.85 17.33 -14.89
N TRP A 207 -6.00 17.84 -14.43
CA TRP A 207 -6.82 17.20 -13.39
C TRP A 207 -7.12 15.72 -13.66
N TRP A 208 -7.46 15.34 -14.90
CA TRP A 208 -7.84 13.96 -15.22
C TRP A 208 -6.63 13.01 -15.20
N ILE A 209 -5.42 13.51 -15.48
CA ILE A 209 -4.18 12.74 -15.41
C ILE A 209 -3.95 12.34 -13.96
N ALA A 210 -3.94 13.33 -13.07
CA ALA A 210 -3.75 13.15 -11.64
C ALA A 210 -4.80 12.24 -10.98
N LEU A 211 -6.03 12.24 -11.50
CA LEU A 211 -7.12 11.43 -10.95
C LEU A 211 -7.17 10.01 -11.50
N PHE A 212 -6.88 9.80 -12.77
CA PHE A 212 -7.22 8.53 -13.42
C PHE A 212 -6.02 7.70 -13.87
N VAL A 213 -4.84 8.28 -14.08
CA VAL A 213 -3.69 7.52 -14.61
C VAL A 213 -3.12 6.53 -13.60
N ASN A 214 -3.28 6.80 -12.31
CA ASN A 214 -2.85 5.90 -11.24
C ASN A 214 -3.59 4.56 -11.22
N ILE A 215 -4.84 4.50 -11.70
CA ILE A 215 -5.65 3.27 -11.76
C ILE A 215 -5.06 2.25 -12.76
N PRO A 216 -4.92 2.54 -14.06
CA PRO A 216 -4.31 1.61 -15.00
C PRO A 216 -2.83 1.34 -14.67
N ALA A 217 -2.10 2.31 -14.11
CA ALA A 217 -0.71 2.10 -13.70
C ALA A 217 -0.59 1.07 -12.56
N THR A 218 -1.44 1.16 -11.54
CA THR A 218 -1.46 0.18 -10.44
C THR A 218 -1.91 -1.19 -10.93
N ILE A 219 -2.93 -1.28 -11.80
CA ILE A 219 -3.33 -2.55 -12.44
C ILE A 219 -2.15 -3.15 -13.21
N PHE A 220 -1.48 -2.36 -14.06
CA PHE A 220 -0.32 -2.79 -14.81
C PHE A 220 0.77 -3.34 -13.89
N ALA A 221 1.08 -2.64 -12.79
CA ALA A 221 2.07 -3.08 -11.82
C ALA A 221 1.70 -4.42 -11.18
N THR A 222 0.42 -4.61 -10.82
CA THR A 222 -0.07 -5.90 -10.29
C THR A 222 0.14 -7.02 -11.30
N CYS A 223 -0.26 -6.81 -12.55
CA CYS A 223 -0.14 -7.80 -13.61
C CYS A 223 1.33 -8.11 -13.92
N PHE A 224 2.17 -7.09 -13.98
CA PHE A 224 3.60 -7.25 -14.24
C PHE A 224 4.29 -8.04 -13.13
N TYR A 225 4.00 -7.74 -11.86
CA TYR A 225 4.54 -8.50 -10.73
C TYR A 225 4.08 -9.96 -10.76
N GLU A 226 2.78 -10.19 -10.94
CA GLU A 226 2.18 -11.52 -10.99
C GLU A 226 2.71 -12.37 -12.16
N LEU A 227 3.00 -11.78 -13.31
CA LEU A 227 3.45 -12.50 -14.50
C LEU A 227 4.96 -12.74 -14.52
N VAL A 228 5.76 -11.83 -13.97
CA VAL A 228 7.22 -11.85 -14.12
C VAL A 228 7.96 -12.29 -12.86
N PHE A 229 7.49 -11.87 -11.68
CA PHE A 229 8.24 -12.05 -10.42
C PHE A 229 7.62 -13.06 -9.47
N ARG A 230 6.33 -13.35 -9.61
CA ARG A 230 5.65 -14.27 -8.70
C ARG A 230 6.14 -15.70 -8.91
N ASP A 231 6.79 -16.24 -7.88
CA ASP A 231 7.07 -17.67 -7.80
C ASP A 231 6.00 -18.36 -6.96
N SER A 232 5.12 -19.12 -7.62
CA SER A 232 4.02 -19.82 -6.96
C SER A 232 4.48 -21.09 -6.22
N LEU A 233 5.61 -21.68 -6.59
CA LEU A 233 6.15 -22.85 -5.88
C LEU A 233 6.69 -22.43 -4.52
N ASP A 234 7.38 -21.29 -4.44
CA ASP A 234 7.84 -20.74 -3.17
C ASP A 234 6.68 -20.35 -2.25
N LYS A 235 5.56 -19.82 -2.79
CA LYS A 235 4.35 -19.55 -1.98
C LYS A 235 3.78 -20.83 -1.38
N ILE A 236 3.75 -21.91 -2.16
CA ILE A 236 3.25 -23.21 -1.72
C ILE A 236 4.21 -23.83 -0.70
N ALA A 237 5.52 -23.77 -0.93
CA ALA A 237 6.55 -24.30 -0.04
C ALA A 237 6.52 -23.62 1.34
N LEU A 238 6.29 -22.31 1.39
CA LEU A 238 6.15 -21.53 2.63
C LEU A 238 4.76 -21.68 3.28
N GLY A 239 3.83 -22.43 2.67
CA GLY A 239 2.48 -22.66 3.20
C GLY A 239 1.54 -21.47 3.04
N HIS A 240 1.89 -20.48 2.21
CA HIS A 240 1.06 -19.30 1.93
C HIS A 240 0.09 -19.52 0.77
N ALA A 241 0.20 -20.64 0.05
CA ALA A 241 -0.72 -21.05 -1.01
C ALA A 241 -0.86 -22.58 -1.06
N GLN A 242 -1.91 -23.07 -1.73
CA GLN A 242 -2.10 -24.48 -2.06
C GLN A 242 -2.40 -24.60 -3.55
N HIS A 243 -1.93 -25.69 -4.17
CA HIS A 243 -2.29 -26.02 -5.55
C HIS A 243 -3.80 -26.36 -5.62
N GLU A 244 -4.48 -26.03 -6.72
CA GLU A 244 -5.92 -26.23 -6.89
C GLU A 244 -6.34 -27.70 -6.66
N ASP A 245 -5.66 -28.64 -7.31
CA ASP A 245 -5.81 -30.09 -7.08
C ASP A 245 -5.13 -30.61 -5.79
N GLY A 246 -4.80 -29.72 -4.85
CA GLY A 246 -4.09 -30.04 -3.61
C GLY A 246 -2.69 -30.64 -3.85
N GLU A 247 -2.24 -31.46 -2.91
CA GLU A 247 -0.92 -32.12 -2.98
C GLU A 247 -0.75 -32.99 -4.23
N ASP A 248 -1.83 -33.58 -4.75
CA ASP A 248 -1.77 -34.49 -5.89
C ASP A 248 -1.44 -33.73 -7.18
N GLY A 249 -1.96 -32.50 -7.34
CA GLY A 249 -1.59 -31.59 -8.42
C GLY A 249 -0.14 -31.11 -8.32
N LEU A 250 0.30 -30.79 -7.10
CA LEU A 250 1.69 -30.39 -6.84
C LEU A 250 2.68 -31.49 -7.20
N VAL A 251 2.40 -32.74 -6.79
CA VAL A 251 3.25 -33.91 -7.12
C VAL A 251 3.31 -34.14 -8.63
N ARG A 252 2.19 -34.01 -9.35
CA ARG A 252 2.16 -34.11 -10.81
C ARG A 252 2.99 -33.01 -11.47
N HIS A 253 2.90 -31.78 -10.99
CA HIS A 253 3.67 -30.66 -11.52
C HIS A 253 5.17 -30.86 -11.31
N LEU A 254 5.59 -31.17 -10.08
CA LEU A 254 6.99 -31.41 -9.73
C LEU A 254 7.60 -32.61 -10.48
N GLY A 255 6.81 -33.66 -10.73
CA GLY A 255 7.23 -34.81 -11.53
C GLY A 255 7.42 -34.47 -13.02
N LYS A 256 6.60 -33.56 -13.58
CA LYS A 256 6.73 -33.10 -14.98
C LYS A 256 7.90 -32.12 -15.17
N THR A 257 8.19 -31.29 -14.18
CA THR A 257 9.29 -30.32 -14.23
C THR A 257 10.65 -30.92 -13.84
N GLY A 258 10.69 -32.20 -13.47
CA GLY A 258 11.92 -32.91 -13.10
C GLY A 258 12.47 -32.55 -11.72
N LEU A 259 11.72 -31.77 -10.93
CA LEU A 259 12.06 -31.39 -9.55
C LEU A 259 11.76 -32.51 -8.53
N MET A 260 11.05 -33.55 -8.95
CA MET A 260 10.82 -34.79 -8.20
C MET A 260 11.07 -35.99 -9.11
N GLU A 261 11.75 -37.01 -8.58
CA GLU A 261 12.02 -38.23 -9.33
C GLU A 261 10.72 -38.98 -9.65
N PRO A 262 10.47 -39.35 -10.93
CA PRO A 262 9.15 -39.82 -11.40
C PRO A 262 8.61 -41.00 -10.59
N HIS A 263 9.49 -41.92 -10.22
CA HIS A 263 9.14 -43.12 -9.45
C HIS A 263 8.64 -42.80 -8.04
N ARG A 264 9.20 -41.78 -7.39
CA ARG A 264 8.77 -41.36 -6.05
C ARG A 264 7.41 -40.65 -6.09
N GLY A 265 7.15 -39.86 -7.14
CA GLY A 265 5.86 -39.19 -7.35
C GLY A 265 4.70 -40.18 -7.57
N GLU A 266 4.91 -41.21 -8.40
CA GLU A 266 3.91 -42.26 -8.62
C GLU A 266 3.60 -43.08 -7.36
N ILE A 267 4.62 -43.41 -6.56
CA ILE A 267 4.44 -44.15 -5.31
C ILE A 267 3.56 -43.36 -4.32
N LEU A 268 3.77 -42.05 -4.20
CA LEU A 268 2.99 -41.18 -3.30
C LEU A 268 1.51 -41.11 -3.72
N LEU A 269 1.24 -40.91 -5.02
CA LEU A 269 -0.12 -40.87 -5.57
C LEU A 269 -0.83 -42.23 -5.38
N ARG A 270 -0.12 -43.34 -5.62
CA ARG A 270 -0.68 -44.70 -5.52
C ARG A 270 -0.96 -45.12 -4.07
N ARG A 271 -0.13 -44.70 -3.11
CA ARG A 271 -0.31 -44.98 -1.67
C ARG A 271 -1.55 -44.29 -1.10
N LYS A 272 -1.85 -43.06 -1.55
CA LYS A 272 -3.06 -42.31 -1.15
C LYS A 272 -4.34 -42.94 -1.73
N GLY A 273 -4.29 -43.41 -2.98
CA GLY A 273 -5.39 -44.13 -3.62
C GLY A 273 -5.80 -45.42 -2.89
N TYR A 274 -4.83 -46.17 -2.35
CA TYR A 274 -5.10 -47.33 -1.49
C TYR A 274 -5.68 -46.97 -0.11
N GLY A 275 -5.23 -45.87 0.50
CA GLY A 275 -5.77 -45.39 1.78
C GLY A 275 -7.23 -44.92 1.69
N SER A 276 -7.59 -44.24 0.60
CA SER A 276 -8.96 -43.78 0.32
C SER A 276 -9.95 -44.94 0.08
N GLN A 277 -9.53 -46.00 -0.61
CA GLN A 277 -10.38 -47.18 -0.82
C GLN A 277 -10.55 -48.03 0.45
N SER A 278 -9.56 -48.05 1.35
CA SER A 278 -9.66 -48.74 2.64
C SER A 278 -10.65 -48.06 3.59
N SER A 279 -10.66 -46.72 3.63
CA SER A 279 -11.55 -45.95 4.52
C SER A 279 -13.03 -45.91 4.08
N ARG A 280 -13.36 -46.30 2.84
CA ARG A 280 -14.75 -46.44 2.36
C ARG A 280 -15.36 -47.82 2.60
N LYS A 281 -14.60 -48.76 3.18
CA LYS A 281 -15.02 -50.14 3.45
C LYS A 281 -15.21 -50.48 4.94
N SER A 282 -15.27 -49.48 5.83
CA SER A 282 -15.71 -49.67 7.23
C SER A 282 -17.06 -49.02 7.46
#